data_AF-A0A2R7Y2V7-F1
#
_entry.id   AF-A0A2R7Y2V7-F1
#
_cell.length_a   1.000
_cell.length_b   1.000
_cell.length_c   1.000
_cell.angle_alpha   90.00
_cell.angle_beta   90.00
_cell.angle_gamma   90.00
#
_symmetry.space_group_name_H-M   'P 1'
#
loop_
_entity.id
_entity.type
_entity.pdbx_description
1 polymer ?
#
loop_
_entity_poly.entity_id
_entity_poly.type
_entity_poly.pdbx_seq_one_letter_code
_entity_poly.pdbx_strand_id
1 'polypeptide(L)'
;MTEEGVFKESEPAQKVEELVRRLNGIGVPLQKLEDFLDALESVGKEPSKIRYYARAMTRLRRLEKETGKSIGALLKEYEKKARELVTIEYAIEDLRKKRVRLEEDLEIYMQQRKLTLEIVSKVNSLLSVLEQSGLGLEDAERLVAVLNSIRSIRGDPKDVVEQIIKAGDLSRQITEFEQKLKEVEASVNDASMKRDSLLQECAELLNVKSDASMIKSALEDLRAQREALKQEVEELKRLHEALYAEYSSLLGMKGTVKELLSALEYKREELKRLDEEVSKRQTTLKELEDELNAARSLLALLSEPQTTQPEDIEALIQQLNNILKIKRGELPMLKPLEGHLLEKTRKRLVELVMPALSGEFVPKWVFERLERQFESLVEKRAKLEEELQSLKSSLKSMQVDLSAETSKDAEQVAFLVKATTGERVPKAPSGKRVKIICRYCRAGTLVWMPSVEELVGLKGAGESMKMVCSSCKRDNVIDPEVILKLYQR
;
A
#
# COMPACT_ATOMS: atom_id res chain seq x y z
N MET A 1 -46.72 10.67 -72.39
CA MET A 1 -47.39 10.34 -71.11
C MET A 1 -46.59 9.23 -70.47
N THR A 2 -46.31 9.42 -69.19
CA THR A 2 -45.70 8.52 -68.18
C THR A 2 -46.07 7.05 -68.40
N GLU A 3 -45.23 6.06 -68.09
CA GLU A 3 -44.85 5.69 -66.72
C GLU A 3 -43.55 4.86 -66.65
N GLU A 4 -42.85 5.06 -65.54
CA GLU A 4 -41.70 4.31 -65.05
C GLU A 4 -42.06 2.84 -64.79
N GLY A 5 -41.18 1.93 -65.21
CA GLY A 5 -41.28 0.51 -64.91
C GLY A 5 -39.90 -0.07 -64.69
N VAL A 6 -39.49 -0.09 -63.43
CA VAL A 6 -38.28 -0.70 -62.87
C VAL A 6 -37.88 -1.99 -63.62
N PHE A 7 -36.73 -1.95 -64.30
CA PHE A 7 -36.08 -3.13 -64.88
C PHE A 7 -35.74 -4.11 -63.74
N LYS A 8 -36.57 -5.13 -63.54
CA LYS A 8 -36.15 -6.34 -62.85
C LYS A 8 -35.16 -7.04 -63.76
N GLU A 9 -33.87 -6.89 -63.46
CA GLU A 9 -32.83 -7.75 -64.02
C GLU A 9 -33.28 -9.21 -63.86
N SER A 10 -33.31 -9.92 -64.97
CA SER A 10 -33.83 -11.28 -65.05
C SER A 10 -33.11 -12.18 -64.05
N GLU A 11 -33.89 -12.94 -63.27
CA GLU A 11 -33.47 -14.01 -62.33
C GLU A 11 -32.24 -14.86 -62.74
N PRO A 12 -31.98 -15.19 -64.03
CA PRO A 12 -30.75 -15.88 -64.44
C PRO A 12 -29.46 -15.05 -64.31
N ALA A 13 -29.50 -13.74 -64.51
CA ALA A 13 -28.29 -12.89 -64.45
C ALA A 13 -27.73 -12.81 -63.03
N GLN A 14 -28.61 -12.66 -62.03
CA GLN A 14 -28.25 -12.65 -60.62
C GLN A 14 -27.69 -14.00 -60.15
N LYS A 15 -28.23 -15.12 -60.65
CA LYS A 15 -27.72 -16.48 -60.34
C LYS A 15 -26.34 -16.74 -60.94
N VAL A 16 -26.04 -16.20 -62.13
CA VAL A 16 -24.72 -16.29 -62.75
C VAL A 16 -23.71 -15.43 -61.98
N GLU A 17 -24.09 -14.24 -61.57
CA GLU A 17 -23.23 -13.34 -60.80
C GLU A 17 -22.90 -13.92 -59.41
N GLU A 18 -23.89 -14.50 -58.72
CA GLU A 18 -23.73 -15.24 -57.45
C GLU A 18 -22.78 -16.45 -57.60
N LEU A 19 -22.89 -17.20 -58.70
CA LEU A 19 -22.03 -18.33 -59.02
C LEU A 19 -20.58 -17.90 -59.26
N VAL A 20 -20.37 -16.84 -60.05
CA VAL A 20 -19.03 -16.28 -60.30
C VAL A 20 -18.40 -15.76 -59.01
N ARG A 21 -19.18 -15.11 -58.14
CA ARG A 21 -18.73 -14.64 -56.81
C ARG A 21 -18.31 -15.81 -55.91
N ARG A 22 -19.08 -16.90 -55.89
CA ARG A 22 -18.75 -18.13 -55.14
C ARG A 22 -17.51 -18.85 -55.68
N LEU A 23 -17.36 -18.93 -57.00
CA LEU A 23 -16.24 -19.60 -57.65
C LEU A 23 -14.93 -18.84 -57.45
N ASN A 24 -14.97 -17.50 -57.50
CA ASN A 24 -13.84 -16.65 -57.12
C ASN A 24 -13.48 -16.79 -55.64
N GLY A 25 -14.47 -16.92 -54.74
CA GLY A 25 -14.24 -17.17 -53.30
C GLY A 25 -13.56 -18.51 -52.98
N ILE A 26 -13.62 -19.49 -53.90
CA ILE A 26 -12.98 -20.81 -53.78
C ILE A 26 -11.62 -20.85 -54.52
N GLY A 27 -11.16 -19.71 -55.07
CA GLY A 27 -9.88 -19.58 -55.76
C GLY A 27 -9.85 -20.22 -57.15
N VAL A 28 -11.00 -20.39 -57.79
CA VAL A 28 -11.09 -20.90 -59.17
C VAL A 28 -11.07 -19.69 -60.12
N PRO A 29 -9.98 -19.46 -60.88
CA PRO A 29 -9.93 -18.38 -61.85
C PRO A 29 -10.90 -18.65 -63.00
N LEU A 30 -11.53 -17.58 -63.51
CA LEU A 30 -12.48 -17.61 -64.63
C LEU A 30 -11.93 -18.35 -65.86
N GLN A 31 -10.62 -18.25 -66.13
CA GLN A 31 -9.94 -18.99 -67.19
C GLN A 31 -10.14 -20.51 -67.12
N LYS A 32 -10.10 -21.10 -65.91
CA LYS A 32 -10.26 -22.56 -65.73
C LYS A 32 -11.70 -23.01 -65.90
N LEU A 33 -12.66 -22.11 -65.73
CA LEU A 33 -14.07 -22.35 -66.03
C LEU A 33 -14.32 -22.29 -67.53
N GLU A 34 -13.70 -21.35 -68.23
CA GLU A 34 -13.70 -21.31 -69.70
C GLU A 34 -13.06 -22.57 -70.28
N ASP A 35 -11.86 -22.96 -69.83
CA ASP A 35 -11.20 -24.20 -70.27
C ASP A 35 -12.07 -25.45 -70.01
N PHE A 36 -12.79 -25.48 -68.89
CA PHE A 36 -13.70 -26.58 -68.55
C PHE A 36 -14.95 -26.58 -69.44
N LEU A 37 -15.50 -25.41 -69.74
CA LEU A 37 -16.64 -25.29 -70.65
C LEU A 37 -16.25 -25.65 -72.08
N ASP A 38 -15.09 -25.22 -72.57
CA ASP A 38 -14.54 -25.61 -73.88
C ASP A 38 -14.30 -27.13 -73.97
N ALA A 39 -13.73 -27.72 -72.90
CA ALA A 39 -13.58 -29.17 -72.83
C ALA A 39 -14.94 -29.90 -72.85
N LEU A 40 -15.97 -29.34 -72.21
CA LEU A 40 -17.32 -29.90 -72.25
C LEU A 40 -18.00 -29.72 -73.62
N GLU A 41 -17.69 -28.66 -74.37
CA GLU A 41 -18.17 -28.51 -75.74
C GLU A 41 -17.59 -29.59 -76.66
N SER A 42 -16.31 -29.98 -76.45
CA SER A 42 -15.65 -31.03 -77.23
C SER A 42 -16.15 -32.46 -76.95
N VAL A 43 -16.70 -32.74 -75.76
CA VAL A 43 -17.11 -34.09 -75.31
C VAL A 43 -18.61 -34.36 -75.53
N GLY A 44 -19.36 -33.37 -76.05
CA GLY A 44 -20.79 -33.48 -76.33
C GLY A 44 -21.64 -33.20 -75.09
N LYS A 45 -22.61 -32.30 -75.25
CA LYS A 45 -23.41 -31.65 -74.18
C LYS A 45 -24.48 -32.57 -73.55
N GLU A 46 -24.19 -33.85 -73.33
CA GLU A 46 -25.11 -34.77 -72.66
C GLU A 46 -24.95 -34.71 -71.12
N PRO A 47 -25.98 -34.30 -70.35
CA PRO A 47 -25.89 -34.13 -68.90
C PRO A 47 -25.53 -35.42 -68.12
N SER A 48 -25.74 -36.58 -68.74
CA SER A 48 -25.45 -37.90 -68.17
C SER A 48 -23.97 -38.23 -68.24
N LYS A 49 -23.29 -37.91 -69.34
CA LYS A 49 -21.85 -38.12 -69.52
C LYS A 49 -21.04 -37.20 -68.62
N ILE A 50 -21.46 -35.94 -68.51
CA ILE A 50 -20.83 -34.95 -67.61
C ILE A 50 -20.90 -35.42 -66.15
N ARG A 51 -22.07 -35.91 -65.70
CA ARG A 51 -22.21 -36.48 -64.36
C ARG A 51 -21.37 -37.74 -64.16
N TYR A 52 -21.25 -38.58 -65.18
CA TYR A 52 -20.40 -39.76 -65.13
C TYR A 52 -18.92 -39.40 -64.97
N TYR A 53 -18.39 -38.48 -65.78
CA TYR A 53 -17.00 -38.03 -65.67
C TYR A 53 -16.73 -37.28 -64.37
N ALA A 54 -17.67 -36.46 -63.89
CA ALA A 54 -17.55 -35.80 -62.59
C ALA A 54 -17.48 -36.81 -61.43
N ARG A 55 -18.30 -37.86 -61.46
CA ARG A 55 -18.24 -38.95 -60.48
C ARG A 55 -16.94 -39.75 -60.58
N ALA A 56 -16.49 -40.06 -61.79
CA ALA A 56 -15.23 -40.76 -62.04
C ALA A 56 -14.04 -39.95 -61.52
N MET A 57 -14.00 -38.64 -61.77
CA MET A 57 -12.97 -37.74 -61.25
C MET A 57 -13.03 -37.58 -59.73
N THR A 58 -14.23 -37.54 -59.14
CA THR A 58 -14.38 -37.53 -57.68
C THR A 58 -13.82 -38.82 -57.06
N ARG A 59 -14.06 -39.97 -57.71
CA ARG A 59 -13.52 -41.26 -57.29
C ARG A 59 -11.99 -41.32 -57.44
N LEU A 60 -11.45 -40.82 -58.54
CA LEU A 60 -9.99 -40.74 -58.74
C LEU A 60 -9.31 -39.82 -57.73
N ARG A 61 -9.91 -38.67 -57.40
CA ARG A 61 -9.40 -37.78 -56.32
C ARG A 61 -9.48 -38.41 -54.94
N ARG A 62 -10.53 -39.20 -54.66
CA ARG A 62 -10.61 -39.96 -53.40
C ARG A 62 -9.47 -40.99 -53.34
N LEU A 63 -9.24 -41.72 -54.42
CA LEU A 63 -8.16 -42.70 -54.52
C LEU A 63 -6.76 -42.06 -54.44
N GLU A 64 -6.57 -40.87 -55.02
CA GLU A 64 -5.33 -40.09 -54.86
C GLU A 64 -5.08 -39.73 -53.39
N LYS A 65 -6.12 -39.36 -52.63
CA LYS A 65 -6.00 -39.10 -51.19
C LYS A 65 -5.72 -40.36 -50.37
N GLU A 66 -6.34 -41.49 -50.72
CA GLU A 66 -6.21 -42.75 -49.99
C GLU A 66 -4.88 -43.45 -50.28
N THR A 67 -4.38 -43.35 -51.51
CA THR A 67 -3.17 -44.08 -51.96
C THR A 67 -1.92 -43.20 -52.06
N GLY A 68 -2.07 -41.88 -52.01
CA GLY A 68 -0.98 -40.90 -52.18
C GLY A 68 -0.40 -40.83 -53.61
N LYS A 69 -0.97 -41.59 -54.57
CA LYS A 69 -0.50 -41.61 -55.97
C LYS A 69 -1.23 -40.58 -56.80
N SER A 70 -0.51 -39.90 -57.70
CA SER A 70 -1.13 -38.94 -58.61
C SER A 70 -2.17 -39.61 -59.52
N ILE A 71 -3.21 -38.87 -59.88
CA ILE A 71 -4.28 -39.37 -60.77
C ILE A 71 -3.71 -39.97 -62.08
N GLY A 72 -2.65 -39.37 -62.63
CA GLY A 72 -1.98 -39.89 -63.84
C GLY A 72 -1.30 -41.26 -63.64
N ALA A 73 -0.74 -41.51 -62.45
CA ALA A 73 -0.15 -42.82 -62.13
C ALA A 73 -1.25 -43.88 -61.93
N LEU A 74 -2.35 -43.52 -61.27
CA LEU A 74 -3.50 -44.39 -61.09
C LEU A 74 -4.09 -44.81 -62.44
N LEU A 75 -4.29 -43.89 -63.37
CA LEU A 75 -4.82 -44.20 -64.70
C LEU A 75 -3.92 -45.18 -65.47
N LYS A 76 -2.59 -45.03 -65.40
CA LYS A 76 -1.66 -45.99 -66.01
C LYS A 76 -1.75 -47.38 -65.39
N GLU A 77 -1.95 -47.49 -64.08
CA GLU A 77 -2.17 -48.78 -63.41
C GLU A 77 -3.50 -49.42 -63.83
N TYR A 78 -4.57 -48.63 -63.95
CA TYR A 78 -5.86 -49.12 -64.44
C TYR A 78 -5.78 -49.58 -65.90
N GLU A 79 -5.09 -48.84 -66.77
CA GLU A 79 -4.83 -49.26 -68.15
C GLU A 79 -4.02 -50.55 -68.22
N LYS A 80 -3.01 -50.71 -67.35
CA LYS A 80 -2.23 -51.94 -67.27
C LYS A 80 -3.13 -53.12 -66.86
N LYS A 81 -3.93 -52.95 -65.81
CA LYS A 81 -4.89 -53.97 -65.35
C LYS A 81 -5.94 -54.31 -66.42
N ALA A 82 -6.39 -53.33 -67.21
CA ALA A 82 -7.31 -53.57 -68.31
C ALA A 82 -6.68 -54.43 -69.42
N ARG A 83 -5.40 -54.23 -69.74
CA ARG A 83 -4.67 -55.10 -70.69
C ARG A 83 -4.50 -56.52 -70.13
N GLU A 84 -4.18 -56.63 -68.84
CA GLU A 84 -4.06 -57.93 -68.16
C GLU A 84 -5.39 -58.69 -68.16
N LEU A 85 -6.52 -58.00 -67.92
CA LEU A 85 -7.86 -58.59 -68.02
C LEU A 85 -8.11 -59.21 -69.39
N VAL A 86 -7.81 -58.49 -70.48
CA VAL A 86 -7.97 -59.02 -71.84
C VAL A 86 -7.09 -60.25 -72.06
N THR A 87 -5.84 -60.26 -71.59
CA THR A 87 -4.97 -61.44 -71.70
C THR A 87 -5.51 -62.64 -70.92
N ILE A 88 -6.08 -62.40 -69.74
CA ILE A 88 -6.73 -63.44 -68.91
C ILE A 88 -7.98 -63.97 -69.61
N GLU A 89 -8.81 -63.10 -70.20
CA GLU A 89 -9.99 -63.51 -70.96
C GLU A 89 -9.62 -64.43 -72.14
N TYR A 90 -8.58 -64.08 -72.91
CA TYR A 90 -8.05 -64.96 -73.97
C TYR A 90 -7.54 -66.30 -73.44
N ALA A 91 -6.85 -66.31 -72.30
CA ALA A 91 -6.35 -67.54 -71.67
C ALA A 91 -7.50 -68.44 -71.17
N ILE A 92 -8.55 -67.85 -70.59
CA ILE A 92 -9.77 -68.58 -70.18
C ILE A 92 -10.43 -69.22 -71.40
N GLU A 93 -10.53 -68.48 -72.51
CA GLU A 93 -11.16 -69.00 -73.72
C GLU A 93 -10.35 -70.14 -74.35
N ASP A 94 -9.02 -70.06 -74.34
CA ASP A 94 -8.14 -71.15 -74.80
C ASP A 94 -8.24 -72.40 -73.91
N LEU A 95 -8.30 -72.21 -72.58
CA LEU A 95 -8.52 -73.31 -71.63
C LEU A 95 -9.90 -73.97 -71.81
N ARG A 96 -10.95 -73.19 -72.09
CA ARG A 96 -12.27 -73.73 -72.42
C ARG A 96 -12.23 -74.59 -73.69
N LYS A 97 -11.55 -74.14 -74.74
CA LYS A 97 -11.37 -74.92 -75.97
C LYS A 97 -10.58 -76.21 -75.73
N LYS A 98 -9.52 -76.16 -74.92
CA LYS A 98 -8.75 -77.35 -74.52
C LYS A 98 -9.60 -78.34 -73.74
N ARG A 99 -10.44 -77.86 -72.83
CA ARG A 99 -11.37 -78.70 -72.06
C ARG A 99 -12.33 -79.45 -72.97
N VAL A 100 -12.97 -78.76 -73.93
CA VAL A 100 -13.90 -79.39 -74.87
C VAL A 100 -13.21 -80.48 -75.69
N ARG A 101 -12.00 -80.22 -76.20
CA ARG A 101 -11.22 -81.25 -76.92
C ARG A 101 -10.89 -82.47 -76.06
N LEU A 102 -10.51 -82.25 -74.80
CA LEU A 102 -10.22 -83.36 -73.88
C LEU A 102 -11.48 -84.16 -73.52
N GLU A 103 -12.63 -83.50 -73.40
CA GLU A 103 -13.92 -84.16 -73.19
C GLU A 103 -14.30 -85.03 -74.41
N GLU A 104 -14.12 -84.51 -75.63
CA GLU A 104 -14.31 -85.26 -76.88
C GLU A 104 -13.34 -86.45 -77.00
N ASP A 105 -12.05 -86.25 -76.71
CA ASP A 105 -11.05 -87.33 -76.70
C ASP A 105 -11.40 -88.41 -75.69
N LEU A 106 -11.81 -88.03 -74.47
CA LEU A 106 -12.19 -88.96 -73.41
C LEU A 106 -13.42 -89.78 -73.81
N GLU A 107 -14.39 -89.18 -74.49
CA GLU A 107 -15.57 -89.88 -75.00
C GLU A 107 -15.19 -90.92 -76.08
N ILE A 108 -14.28 -90.58 -76.98
CA ILE A 108 -13.71 -91.53 -77.96
C ILE A 108 -13.00 -92.69 -77.24
N TYR A 109 -12.18 -92.40 -76.23
CA TYR A 109 -11.48 -93.44 -75.46
C TYR A 109 -12.43 -94.36 -74.69
N MET A 110 -13.51 -93.82 -74.12
CA MET A 110 -14.53 -94.63 -73.43
C MET A 110 -15.26 -95.57 -74.39
N GLN A 111 -15.58 -95.11 -75.60
CA GLN A 111 -16.23 -95.92 -76.64
C GLN A 111 -15.31 -97.04 -77.15
N GLN A 112 -14.03 -96.76 -77.38
CA GLN A 112 -13.07 -97.77 -77.88
C GLN A 112 -12.83 -98.92 -76.90
N ARG A 113 -12.85 -98.67 -75.59
CA ARG A 113 -12.53 -99.66 -74.55
C ARG A 113 -13.74 -100.34 -73.90
N LYS A 114 -14.97 -100.03 -74.32
CA LYS A 114 -16.22 -100.50 -73.69
C LYS A 114 -16.22 -100.27 -72.15
N LEU A 115 -15.61 -99.18 -71.70
CA LEU A 115 -15.59 -98.81 -70.28
C LEU A 115 -16.90 -98.11 -69.94
N THR A 116 -17.68 -98.68 -69.02
CA THR A 116 -18.85 -97.99 -68.48
C THR A 116 -18.42 -96.97 -67.44
N LEU A 117 -19.09 -95.80 -67.42
CA LEU A 117 -18.90 -94.73 -66.43
C LEU A 117 -18.92 -95.23 -64.99
N GLU A 118 -19.64 -96.31 -64.72
CA GLU A 118 -19.72 -96.97 -63.41
C GLU A 118 -18.45 -97.70 -62.98
N ILE A 119 -17.69 -98.27 -63.90
CA ILE A 119 -16.43 -98.95 -63.57
C ILE A 119 -15.36 -97.91 -63.28
N VAL A 120 -15.31 -96.85 -64.09
CA VAL A 120 -14.38 -95.74 -63.87
C VAL A 120 -14.73 -94.99 -62.58
N SER A 121 -16.01 -94.79 -62.26
CA SER A 121 -16.41 -94.15 -61.01
C SER A 121 -16.11 -95.01 -59.77
N LYS A 122 -16.28 -96.33 -59.85
CA LYS A 122 -15.89 -97.25 -58.77
C LYS A 122 -14.38 -97.26 -58.56
N VAL A 123 -13.59 -97.35 -59.63
CA VAL A 123 -12.12 -97.31 -59.54
C VAL A 123 -11.64 -95.95 -59.03
N ASN A 124 -12.24 -94.84 -59.48
CA ASN A 124 -11.93 -93.51 -58.93
C ASN A 124 -12.34 -93.37 -57.47
N SER A 125 -13.47 -93.95 -57.06
CA SER A 125 -13.85 -93.92 -55.64
C SER A 125 -12.84 -94.65 -54.77
N LEU A 126 -12.36 -95.81 -55.22
CA LEU A 126 -11.34 -96.58 -54.51
C LEU A 126 -9.99 -95.87 -54.50
N LEU A 127 -9.56 -95.30 -55.63
CA LEU A 127 -8.33 -94.50 -55.71
C LEU A 127 -8.42 -93.25 -54.85
N SER A 128 -9.57 -92.56 -54.82
CA SER A 128 -9.74 -91.36 -53.98
C SER A 128 -9.66 -91.68 -52.49
N VAL A 129 -10.15 -92.84 -52.06
CA VAL A 129 -10.05 -93.29 -50.66
C VAL A 129 -8.61 -93.65 -50.31
N LEU A 130 -7.89 -94.28 -51.23
CA LEU A 130 -6.47 -94.61 -51.07
C LEU A 130 -5.59 -93.35 -51.03
N GLU A 131 -5.83 -92.39 -51.92
CA GLU A 131 -5.12 -91.10 -51.97
C GLU A 131 -5.38 -90.25 -50.72
N GLN A 132 -6.63 -90.18 -50.23
CA GLN A 132 -6.96 -89.51 -48.98
C GLN A 132 -6.27 -90.12 -47.76
N SER A 133 -5.95 -91.42 -47.84
CA SER A 133 -5.23 -92.15 -46.81
C SER A 133 -3.70 -92.15 -47.03
N GLY A 134 -3.22 -91.50 -48.10
CA GLY A 134 -1.80 -91.41 -48.45
C GLY A 134 -1.15 -92.71 -48.93
N LEU A 135 -1.94 -93.69 -49.38
CA LEU A 135 -1.48 -95.01 -49.80
C LEU A 135 -1.55 -95.17 -51.32
N GLY A 136 -0.47 -95.66 -51.94
CA GLY A 136 -0.44 -95.98 -53.37
C GLY A 136 -0.99 -97.37 -53.68
N LEU A 137 -1.23 -97.66 -54.97
CA LEU A 137 -1.59 -99.00 -55.44
C LEU A 137 -0.53 -100.06 -55.07
N GLU A 138 0.75 -99.68 -55.07
CA GLU A 138 1.86 -100.54 -54.64
C GLU A 138 1.80 -100.89 -53.15
N ASP A 139 1.31 -99.98 -52.31
CA ASP A 139 1.16 -100.22 -50.87
C ASP A 139 -0.02 -101.14 -50.58
N ALA A 140 -1.08 -101.10 -51.41
CA ALA A 140 -2.17 -102.05 -51.36
C ALA A 140 -1.72 -103.48 -51.71
N GLU A 141 -0.85 -103.63 -52.71
CA GLU A 141 -0.24 -104.93 -53.04
C GLU A 141 0.65 -105.45 -51.90
N ARG A 142 1.47 -104.57 -51.30
CA ARG A 142 2.31 -104.92 -50.13
C ARG A 142 1.45 -105.33 -48.93
N LEU A 143 0.35 -104.62 -48.66
CA LEU A 143 -0.60 -104.97 -47.60
C LEU A 143 -1.21 -106.36 -47.83
N VAL A 144 -1.62 -106.66 -49.06
CA VAL A 144 -2.13 -108.00 -49.42
C VAL A 144 -1.06 -109.07 -49.21
N ALA A 145 0.20 -108.81 -49.57
CA ALA A 145 1.31 -109.73 -49.35
C ALA A 145 1.58 -110.00 -47.85
N VAL A 146 1.54 -108.96 -47.01
CA VAL A 146 1.69 -109.07 -45.55
C VAL A 146 0.52 -109.83 -44.93
N LEU A 147 -0.72 -109.52 -45.32
CA LEU A 147 -1.91 -110.24 -44.84
C LEU A 147 -1.90 -111.72 -45.21
N ASN A 148 -1.41 -112.07 -46.41
CA ASN A 148 -1.23 -113.45 -46.83
C ASN A 148 -0.13 -114.18 -46.03
N SER A 149 0.94 -113.46 -45.65
CA SER A 149 2.03 -113.99 -44.82
C SER A 149 1.63 -114.19 -43.35
N ILE A 150 0.71 -113.37 -42.83
CA ILE A 150 0.12 -113.59 -41.49
C ILE A 150 -0.76 -114.84 -41.49
N ARG A 151 -1.53 -115.03 -42.57
CA ARG A 151 -2.40 -116.19 -42.75
C ARG A 151 -1.63 -117.51 -42.85
N SER A 152 -0.41 -117.51 -43.39
CA SER A 152 0.44 -118.70 -43.48
C SER A 152 1.08 -119.11 -42.14
N ILE A 153 1.13 -118.22 -41.14
CA ILE A 153 1.72 -118.47 -39.81
C ILE A 153 0.64 -118.89 -38.77
N ARG A 154 -0.60 -119.19 -39.20
CA ARG A 154 -1.79 -119.46 -38.33
C ARG A 154 -2.15 -118.29 -37.38
N GLY A 155 -1.79 -117.05 -37.70
CA GLY A 155 -2.39 -115.88 -37.07
C GLY A 155 -3.68 -115.49 -37.78
N ASP A 156 -4.70 -115.03 -37.05
CA ASP A 156 -5.86 -114.38 -37.68
C ASP A 156 -5.44 -112.97 -38.12
N PRO A 157 -5.46 -112.65 -39.43
CA PRO A 157 -5.15 -111.31 -39.91
C PRO A 157 -6.05 -110.23 -39.29
N LYS A 158 -7.27 -110.60 -38.84
CA LYS A 158 -8.17 -109.68 -38.14
C LYS A 158 -7.61 -109.20 -36.80
N ASP A 159 -7.05 -110.11 -36.00
CA ASP A 159 -6.48 -109.78 -34.68
C ASP A 159 -5.28 -108.84 -34.82
N VAL A 160 -4.44 -109.06 -35.84
CA VAL A 160 -3.28 -108.20 -36.13
C VAL A 160 -3.73 -106.80 -36.56
N VAL A 161 -4.74 -106.71 -37.42
CA VAL A 161 -5.32 -105.41 -37.82
C VAL A 161 -5.94 -104.70 -36.62
N GLU A 162 -6.64 -105.41 -35.73
CA GLU A 162 -7.21 -104.82 -34.51
C GLU A 162 -6.13 -104.28 -33.56
N GLN A 163 -5.00 -104.99 -33.43
CA GLN A 163 -3.85 -104.50 -32.65
C GLN A 163 -3.19 -103.28 -33.28
N ILE A 164 -3.09 -103.22 -34.61
CA ILE A 164 -2.57 -102.04 -35.34
C ILE A 164 -3.49 -100.84 -35.14
N ILE A 165 -4.81 -101.03 -35.18
CA ILE A 165 -5.79 -99.97 -34.88
C ILE A 165 -5.59 -99.46 -33.45
N LYS A 166 -5.51 -100.36 -32.45
CA LYS A 166 -5.23 -99.99 -31.05
C LYS A 166 -3.90 -99.24 -30.89
N ALA A 167 -2.85 -99.66 -31.59
CA ALA A 167 -1.55 -98.99 -31.57
C ALA A 167 -1.59 -97.59 -32.23
N GLY A 168 -2.39 -97.44 -33.30
CA GLY A 168 -2.67 -96.14 -33.93
C GLY A 168 -3.43 -95.20 -33.00
N ASP A 169 -4.46 -95.69 -32.31
CA ASP A 169 -5.22 -94.93 -31.32
C ASP A 169 -4.34 -94.47 -30.15
N LEU A 170 -3.47 -95.36 -29.64
CA LEU A 170 -2.50 -95.01 -28.61
C LEU A 170 -1.49 -93.97 -29.12
N SER A 171 -1.00 -94.10 -30.35
CA SER A 171 -0.10 -93.12 -30.97
C SER A 171 -0.77 -91.75 -31.09
N ARG A 172 -2.05 -91.71 -31.48
CA ARG A 172 -2.84 -90.47 -31.53
C ARG A 172 -2.98 -89.86 -30.13
N GLN A 173 -3.30 -90.67 -29.11
CA GLN A 173 -3.37 -90.18 -27.73
C GLN A 173 -2.02 -89.63 -27.24
N ILE A 174 -0.90 -90.27 -27.57
CA ILE A 174 0.44 -89.77 -27.24
C ILE A 174 0.66 -88.40 -27.87
N THR A 175 0.36 -88.24 -29.17
CA THR A 175 0.52 -86.92 -29.83
C THR A 175 -0.39 -85.85 -29.23
N GLU A 176 -1.62 -86.20 -28.84
CA GLU A 176 -2.54 -85.30 -28.15
C GLU A 176 -2.01 -84.89 -26.77
N PHE A 177 -1.41 -85.82 -26.02
CA PHE A 177 -0.80 -85.52 -24.72
C PHE A 177 0.48 -84.70 -24.87
N GLU A 178 1.31 -84.96 -25.87
CA GLU A 178 2.49 -84.14 -26.17
C GLU A 178 2.11 -82.71 -26.53
N GLN A 179 1.04 -82.52 -27.30
CA GLN A 179 0.52 -81.19 -27.60
C GLN A 179 0.04 -80.49 -26.33
N LYS A 180 -0.75 -81.18 -25.48
CA LYS A 180 -1.20 -80.62 -24.19
C LYS A 180 -0.04 -80.29 -23.26
N LEU A 181 1.03 -81.11 -23.25
CA LEU A 181 2.24 -80.81 -22.47
C LEU A 181 2.91 -79.53 -22.95
N LYS A 182 3.07 -79.36 -24.28
CA LYS A 182 3.63 -78.12 -24.85
C LYS A 182 2.78 -76.89 -24.53
N GLU A 183 1.45 -77.03 -24.57
CA GLU A 183 0.52 -75.95 -24.19
C GLU A 183 0.64 -75.59 -22.70
N VAL A 184 0.75 -76.60 -21.82
CA VAL A 184 0.96 -76.39 -20.39
C VAL A 184 2.32 -75.77 -20.11
N GLU A 185 3.39 -76.23 -20.77
CA GLU A 185 4.74 -75.65 -20.63
C GLU A 185 4.77 -74.18 -21.07
N ALA A 186 4.13 -73.85 -22.19
CA ALA A 186 3.98 -72.47 -22.63
C ALA A 186 3.21 -71.64 -21.59
N SER A 187 2.09 -72.17 -21.08
CA SER A 187 1.30 -71.50 -20.04
C SER A 187 2.09 -71.30 -18.73
N VAL A 188 2.92 -72.26 -18.33
CA VAL A 188 3.79 -72.17 -17.15
C VAL A 188 4.89 -71.12 -17.37
N ASN A 189 5.49 -71.07 -18.56
CA ASN A 189 6.49 -70.05 -18.90
C ASN A 189 5.89 -68.65 -18.86
N ASP A 190 4.70 -68.46 -19.46
CA ASP A 190 3.98 -67.19 -19.41
C ASP A 190 3.63 -66.78 -17.97
N ALA A 191 3.20 -67.74 -17.14
CA ALA A 191 2.93 -67.50 -15.73
C ALA A 191 4.20 -67.15 -14.94
N SER A 192 5.34 -67.79 -15.23
CA SER A 192 6.63 -67.48 -14.61
C SER A 192 7.09 -66.07 -14.98
N MET A 193 7.00 -65.67 -16.25
CA MET A 193 7.35 -64.32 -16.68
C MET A 193 6.47 -63.26 -16.00
N LYS A 194 5.17 -63.52 -15.87
CA LYS A 194 4.25 -62.64 -15.12
C LYS A 194 4.63 -62.54 -13.65
N ARG A 195 4.95 -63.67 -13.00
CA ARG A 195 5.40 -63.69 -11.61
C ARG A 195 6.66 -62.83 -11.43
N ASP A 196 7.64 -62.98 -12.31
CA ASP A 196 8.91 -62.28 -12.20
C ASP A 196 8.73 -60.76 -12.43
N SER A 197 7.88 -60.35 -13.37
CA SER A 197 7.46 -58.95 -13.54
C SER A 197 6.79 -58.39 -12.28
N LEU A 198 5.85 -59.13 -11.69
CA LEU A 198 5.16 -58.69 -10.46
C LEU A 198 6.11 -58.61 -9.26
N LEU A 199 7.08 -59.51 -9.14
CA LEU A 199 8.10 -59.45 -8.10
C LEU A 199 8.98 -58.20 -8.24
N GLN A 200 9.33 -57.83 -9.48
CA GLN A 200 10.06 -56.59 -9.75
C GLN A 200 9.25 -55.36 -9.33
N GLU A 201 7.97 -55.29 -9.73
CA GLU A 201 7.07 -54.19 -9.32
C GLU A 201 6.92 -54.12 -7.79
N CYS A 202 6.80 -55.26 -7.10
CA CYS A 202 6.74 -55.30 -5.64
C CYS A 202 8.02 -54.77 -4.98
N ALA A 203 9.20 -55.07 -5.56
CA ALA A 203 10.48 -54.56 -5.07
C ALA A 203 10.58 -53.03 -5.23
N GLU A 204 10.13 -52.51 -6.36
CA GLU A 204 10.06 -51.06 -6.61
C GLU A 204 9.11 -50.37 -5.63
N LEU A 205 7.93 -50.94 -5.36
CA LEU A 205 6.99 -50.42 -4.38
C LEU A 205 7.55 -50.42 -2.95
N LEU A 206 8.34 -51.43 -2.57
CA LEU A 206 9.01 -51.47 -1.27
C LEU A 206 10.04 -50.34 -1.13
N ASN A 207 10.82 -50.07 -2.17
CA ASN A 207 11.78 -48.95 -2.18
C ASN A 207 11.05 -47.60 -2.05
N VAL A 208 9.96 -47.41 -2.81
CA VAL A 208 9.14 -46.19 -2.70
C VAL A 208 8.56 -46.05 -1.29
N LYS A 209 8.17 -47.15 -0.65
CA LYS A 209 7.67 -47.13 0.74
C LYS A 209 8.75 -46.73 1.73
N SER A 210 9.99 -47.19 1.57
CA SER A 210 11.11 -46.73 2.42
C SER A 210 11.41 -45.26 2.21
N ASP A 211 11.40 -44.78 0.95
CA ASP A 211 11.62 -43.36 0.64
C ASP A 211 10.52 -42.48 1.25
N ALA A 212 9.26 -42.91 1.14
CA ALA A 212 8.13 -42.23 1.77
C ALA A 212 8.28 -42.16 3.31
N SER A 213 8.82 -43.20 3.94
CA SER A 213 9.11 -43.20 5.38
C SER A 213 10.20 -42.19 5.74
N MET A 214 11.29 -42.12 4.96
CA MET A 214 12.38 -41.16 5.18
C MET A 214 11.92 -39.71 4.97
N ILE A 215 11.09 -39.46 3.95
CA ILE A 215 10.50 -38.14 3.71
C ILE A 215 9.60 -37.75 4.89
N LYS A 216 8.82 -38.69 5.43
CA LYS A 216 7.94 -38.43 6.58
C LYS A 216 8.73 -38.04 7.83
N SER A 217 9.82 -38.75 8.16
CA SER A 217 10.66 -38.38 9.30
C SER A 217 11.32 -37.01 9.10
N ALA A 218 11.85 -36.73 7.90
CA ALA A 218 12.43 -35.43 7.60
C ALA A 218 11.40 -34.28 7.72
N LEU A 219 10.14 -34.53 7.34
CA LEU A 219 9.05 -33.56 7.53
C LEU A 219 8.71 -33.32 9.01
N GLU A 220 8.78 -34.34 9.85
CA GLU A 220 8.59 -34.21 11.30
C GLU A 220 9.73 -33.40 11.93
N ASP A 221 10.97 -33.66 11.54
CA ASP A 221 12.15 -32.92 11.99
C ASP A 221 12.08 -31.43 11.59
N LEU A 222 11.73 -31.15 10.33
CA LEU A 222 11.57 -29.77 9.86
C LEU A 222 10.42 -29.04 10.57
N ARG A 223 9.33 -29.75 10.91
CA ARG A 223 8.24 -29.17 11.72
C ARG A 223 8.71 -28.83 13.12
N ALA A 224 9.48 -29.70 13.76
CA ALA A 224 10.05 -29.45 15.09
C ALA A 224 10.99 -28.23 15.06
N GLN A 225 11.88 -28.15 14.08
CA GLN A 225 12.78 -26.99 13.88
C GLN A 225 12.00 -25.69 13.67
N ARG A 226 10.93 -25.73 12.87
CA ARG A 226 10.07 -24.57 12.64
C ARG A 226 9.41 -24.08 13.94
N GLU A 227 8.90 -24.99 14.78
CA GLU A 227 8.29 -24.58 16.05
C GLU A 227 9.33 -24.06 17.05
N ALA A 228 10.54 -24.64 17.09
CA ALA A 228 11.63 -24.11 17.90
C ALA A 228 12.00 -22.67 17.48
N LEU A 229 12.20 -22.44 16.18
CA LEU A 229 12.49 -21.10 15.65
C LEU A 229 11.38 -20.09 15.93
N LYS A 230 10.11 -20.51 15.87
CA LYS A 230 8.99 -19.64 16.24
C LYS A 230 9.04 -19.23 17.71
N GLN A 231 9.37 -20.16 18.60
CA GLN A 231 9.53 -19.86 20.03
C GLN A 231 10.69 -18.89 20.27
N GLU A 232 11.83 -19.09 19.61
CA GLU A 232 12.97 -18.15 19.67
C GLU A 232 12.60 -16.75 19.17
N VAL A 233 11.87 -16.65 18.07
CA VAL A 233 11.39 -15.35 17.55
C VAL A 233 10.48 -14.65 18.55
N GLU A 234 9.59 -15.40 19.21
CA GLU A 234 8.68 -14.81 20.20
C GLU A 234 9.43 -14.35 21.46
N GLU A 235 10.42 -15.11 21.91
CA GLU A 235 11.30 -14.71 23.02
C GLU A 235 12.09 -13.44 22.67
N LEU A 236 12.67 -13.38 21.46
CA LEU A 236 13.37 -12.18 20.98
C LEU A 236 12.47 -10.95 20.91
N LYS A 237 11.20 -11.10 20.54
CA LYS A 237 10.24 -9.98 20.58
C LYS A 237 10.01 -9.51 22.02
N ARG A 238 9.82 -10.42 22.98
CA ARG A 238 9.64 -10.05 24.39
C ARG A 238 10.86 -9.31 24.94
N LEU A 239 12.06 -9.80 24.62
CA LEU A 239 13.31 -9.13 25.00
C LEU A 239 13.42 -7.74 24.36
N HIS A 240 13.03 -7.59 23.10
CA HIS A 240 13.02 -6.31 22.42
C HIS A 240 12.03 -5.31 23.07
N GLU A 241 10.81 -5.76 23.38
CA GLU A 241 9.82 -4.93 24.07
C GLU A 241 10.29 -4.50 25.46
N ALA A 242 10.92 -5.41 26.22
CA ALA A 242 11.50 -5.10 27.51
C ALA A 242 12.63 -4.05 27.40
N LEU A 243 13.57 -4.25 26.46
CA LEU A 243 14.64 -3.29 26.19
C LEU A 243 14.12 -1.93 25.74
N TYR A 244 13.07 -1.91 24.92
CA TYR A 244 12.45 -0.66 24.47
C TYR A 244 11.79 0.10 25.63
N ALA A 245 11.13 -0.61 26.55
CA ALA A 245 10.56 -0.02 27.75
C ALA A 245 11.65 0.56 28.68
N GLU A 246 12.75 -0.16 28.88
CA GLU A 246 13.90 0.33 29.63
C GLU A 246 14.51 1.58 28.98
N TYR A 247 14.71 1.55 27.66
CA TYR A 247 15.22 2.69 26.90
C TYR A 247 14.32 3.93 27.01
N SER A 248 13.00 3.74 26.91
CA SER A 248 12.02 4.82 27.07
C SER A 248 12.07 5.42 28.49
N SER A 249 12.19 4.57 29.51
CA SER A 249 12.37 5.01 30.90
C SER A 249 13.64 5.84 31.07
N LEU A 250 14.77 5.40 30.52
CA LEU A 250 16.04 6.13 30.55
C LEU A 250 15.96 7.48 29.83
N LEU A 251 15.25 7.56 28.71
CA LEU A 251 14.96 8.83 28.02
C LEU A 251 14.17 9.78 28.92
N GLY A 252 13.15 9.28 29.63
CA GLY A 252 12.40 10.03 30.63
C GLY A 252 13.30 10.55 31.75
N MET A 253 14.15 9.68 32.32
CA MET A 253 15.13 10.07 33.33
C MET A 253 16.09 11.15 32.82
N LYS A 254 16.60 11.04 31.59
CA LYS A 254 17.43 12.08 30.97
C LYS A 254 16.71 13.44 30.90
N GLY A 255 15.42 13.44 30.61
CA GLY A 255 14.57 14.64 30.68
C GLY A 255 14.54 15.23 32.08
N THR A 256 14.23 14.42 33.10
CA THR A 256 14.20 14.87 34.50
C THR A 256 15.54 15.41 34.99
N VAL A 257 16.66 14.79 34.60
CA VAL A 257 18.01 15.27 34.93
C VAL A 257 18.26 16.64 34.32
N LYS A 258 17.84 16.87 33.08
CA LYS A 258 17.98 18.18 32.43
C LYS A 258 17.17 19.26 33.15
N GLU A 259 15.93 18.95 33.55
CA GLU A 259 15.09 19.86 34.33
C GLU A 259 15.70 20.19 35.70
N LEU A 260 16.23 19.17 36.40
CA LEU A 260 16.94 19.35 37.67
C LEU A 260 18.18 20.21 37.52
N LEU A 261 18.97 20.04 36.45
CA LEU A 261 20.13 20.88 36.17
C LEU A 261 19.73 22.34 35.95
N SER A 262 18.69 22.61 35.15
CA SER A 262 18.19 23.98 34.96
C SER A 262 17.63 24.58 36.24
N ALA A 263 16.96 23.79 37.08
CA ALA A 263 16.48 24.24 38.38
C ALA A 263 17.64 24.55 39.35
N LEU A 264 18.70 23.74 39.35
CA LEU A 264 19.92 23.98 40.14
C LEU A 264 20.64 25.25 39.67
N GLU A 265 20.77 25.47 38.37
CA GLU A 265 21.34 26.70 37.80
C GLU A 265 20.56 27.93 38.24
N TYR A 266 19.22 27.89 38.14
CA TYR A 266 18.36 28.98 38.60
C TYR A 266 18.53 29.26 40.10
N LYS A 267 18.53 28.21 40.94
CA LYS A 267 18.74 28.36 42.39
C LYS A 267 20.12 28.89 42.74
N ARG A 268 21.17 28.47 42.01
CA ARG A 268 22.52 28.99 42.18
C ARG A 268 22.59 30.48 41.84
N GLU A 269 21.91 30.92 40.78
CA GLU A 269 21.88 32.34 40.42
C GLU A 269 21.09 33.18 41.43
N GLU A 270 19.98 32.65 41.94
CA GLU A 270 19.21 33.30 43.00
C GLU A 270 20.05 33.45 44.29
N LEU A 271 20.82 32.42 44.66
CA LEU A 271 21.74 32.50 45.80
C LEU A 271 22.79 33.60 45.60
N LYS A 272 23.40 33.73 44.43
CA LYS A 272 24.34 34.83 44.15
C LYS A 272 23.69 36.20 44.32
N ARG A 273 22.47 36.39 43.83
CA ARG A 273 21.73 37.65 43.99
C ARG A 273 21.46 37.97 45.46
N LEU A 274 21.10 36.96 46.24
CA LEU A 274 20.90 37.11 47.68
C LEU A 274 22.22 37.47 48.39
N ASP A 275 23.34 36.82 48.03
CA ASP A 275 24.67 37.15 48.60
C ASP A 275 25.09 38.60 48.27
N GLU A 276 24.84 39.07 47.05
CA GLU A 276 25.08 40.46 46.66
C GLU A 276 24.21 41.45 47.45
N GLU A 277 22.92 41.12 47.64
CA GLU A 277 21.99 41.94 48.42
C GLU A 277 22.38 41.99 49.91
N VAL A 278 22.79 40.84 50.48
CA VAL A 278 23.32 40.77 51.85
C VAL A 278 24.58 41.61 51.97
N SER A 279 25.49 41.53 51.01
CA SER A 279 26.72 42.34 51.00
C SER A 279 26.42 43.84 50.99
N LYS A 280 25.46 44.30 50.17
CA LYS A 280 25.00 45.71 50.15
C LYS A 280 24.35 46.14 51.46
N ARG A 281 23.58 45.26 52.09
CA ARG A 281 22.97 45.55 53.40
C ARG A 281 24.02 45.62 54.51
N GLN A 282 25.06 44.80 54.44
CA GLN A 282 26.18 44.87 55.38
C GLN A 282 26.96 46.19 55.25
N THR A 283 27.21 46.67 54.03
CA THR A 283 27.91 47.96 53.85
C THR A 283 27.06 49.13 54.36
N THR A 284 25.76 49.14 54.05
CA THR A 284 24.85 50.20 54.54
C THR A 284 24.66 50.16 56.06
N LEU A 285 24.59 48.98 56.68
CA LEU A 285 24.59 48.86 58.14
C LEU A 285 25.85 49.44 58.76
N LYS A 286 27.02 49.15 58.18
CA LYS A 286 28.29 49.70 58.65
C LYS A 286 28.33 51.23 58.56
N GLU A 287 27.86 51.81 57.45
CA GLU A 287 27.74 53.26 57.29
C GLU A 287 26.82 53.87 58.36
N LEU A 288 25.66 53.26 58.62
CA LEU A 288 24.73 53.72 59.66
C LEU A 288 25.29 53.58 61.08
N GLU A 289 26.06 52.51 61.36
CA GLU A 289 26.77 52.33 62.62
C GLU A 289 27.81 53.43 62.83
N ASP A 290 28.58 53.77 61.79
CA ASP A 290 29.56 54.86 61.80
C ASP A 290 28.88 56.22 62.03
N GLU A 291 27.75 56.49 61.35
CA GLU A 291 26.93 57.69 61.57
C GLU A 291 26.37 57.77 63.00
N LEU A 292 25.87 56.66 63.54
CA LEU A 292 25.35 56.60 64.90
C LEU A 292 26.46 56.85 65.93
N ASN A 293 27.64 56.29 65.72
CA ASN A 293 28.81 56.53 66.56
C ASN A 293 29.23 58.01 66.51
N ALA A 294 29.25 58.62 65.33
CA ALA A 294 29.52 60.05 65.19
C ALA A 294 28.47 60.92 65.91
N ALA A 295 27.19 60.57 65.79
CA ALA A 295 26.10 61.27 66.49
C ALA A 295 26.19 61.12 68.02
N ARG A 296 26.60 59.94 68.52
CA ARG A 296 26.86 59.71 69.95
C ARG A 296 28.03 60.54 70.46
N SER A 297 29.14 60.60 69.72
CA SER A 297 30.28 61.46 70.07
C SER A 297 29.90 62.93 70.10
N LEU A 298 29.09 63.39 69.15
CA LEU A 298 28.53 64.75 69.14
C LEU A 298 27.62 65.03 70.34
N LEU A 299 26.76 64.08 70.70
CA LEU A 299 25.92 64.21 71.89
C LEU A 299 26.75 64.25 73.17
N ALA A 300 27.82 63.47 73.28
CA ALA A 300 28.74 63.52 74.41
C ALA A 300 29.42 64.90 74.53
N LEU A 301 29.94 65.43 73.42
CA LEU A 301 30.54 66.78 73.35
C LEU A 301 29.56 67.90 73.74
N LEU A 302 28.28 67.76 73.37
CA LEU A 302 27.25 68.75 73.68
C LEU A 302 26.68 68.63 75.11
N SER A 303 26.83 67.46 75.75
CA SER A 303 26.28 67.21 77.09
C SER A 303 27.24 67.66 78.21
N GLU A 304 28.55 67.78 77.94
CA GLU A 304 29.57 68.24 78.90
C GLU A 304 30.43 69.39 78.33
N PRO A 305 29.92 70.63 78.29
CA PRO A 305 30.61 71.78 77.67
C PRO A 305 31.78 72.36 78.47
N GLN A 306 32.10 71.80 79.64
CA GLN A 306 33.08 72.36 80.59
C GLN A 306 34.50 71.78 80.43
N THR A 307 34.72 70.83 79.51
CA THR A 307 36.02 70.17 79.28
C THR A 307 36.43 70.13 77.81
N THR A 308 35.97 71.08 76.99
CA THR A 308 36.27 71.15 75.56
C THR A 308 37.72 71.56 75.30
N GLN A 309 38.47 70.70 74.63
CA GLN A 309 39.84 70.99 74.15
C GLN A 309 39.76 71.67 72.77
N PRO A 310 40.77 72.48 72.39
CA PRO A 310 40.78 73.18 71.09
C PRO A 310 40.67 72.23 69.89
N GLU A 311 41.12 70.99 70.00
CA GLU A 311 40.97 69.94 68.98
C GLU A 311 39.49 69.58 68.71
N ASP A 312 38.61 69.69 69.71
CA ASP A 312 37.18 69.42 69.58
C ASP A 312 36.45 70.53 68.81
N ILE A 313 36.95 71.76 68.88
CA ILE A 313 36.46 72.91 68.10
C ILE A 313 36.89 72.78 66.64
N GLU A 314 38.11 72.29 66.40
CA GLU A 314 38.63 71.99 65.05
C GLU A 314 37.77 70.91 64.37
N ALA A 315 37.38 69.86 65.12
CA ALA A 315 36.47 68.82 64.64
C ALA A 315 35.09 69.38 64.27
N LEU A 316 34.58 70.35 65.05
CA LEU A 316 33.32 71.03 64.79
C LEU A 316 33.38 71.92 63.53
N ILE A 317 34.52 72.60 63.31
CA ILE A 317 34.80 73.38 62.10
C ILE A 317 34.94 72.46 60.88
N GLN A 318 35.58 71.30 61.01
CA GLN A 318 35.66 70.31 59.94
C GLN A 318 34.30 69.72 59.59
N GLN A 319 33.43 69.49 60.58
CA GLN A 319 32.08 69.00 60.34
C GLN A 319 31.16 70.06 59.71
N LEU A 320 31.26 71.33 60.12
CA LEU A 320 30.58 72.44 59.45
C LEU A 320 31.06 72.62 58.00
N ASN A 321 32.36 72.42 57.75
CA ASN A 321 32.91 72.40 56.40
C ASN A 321 32.40 71.23 55.57
N ASN A 322 32.22 70.03 56.15
CA ASN A 322 31.64 68.89 55.43
C ASN A 322 30.15 69.12 55.11
N ILE A 323 29.38 69.74 56.00
CA ILE A 323 27.99 70.17 55.74
C ILE A 323 27.94 71.25 54.64
N LEU A 324 28.91 72.18 54.63
CA LEU A 324 29.05 73.17 53.56
C LEU A 324 29.39 72.53 52.21
N LYS A 325 30.21 71.47 52.17
CA LYS A 325 30.51 70.70 50.95
C LYS A 325 29.29 69.95 50.42
N ILE A 326 28.43 69.44 51.30
CA ILE A 326 27.12 68.88 50.94
C ILE A 326 26.23 69.96 50.31
N LYS A 327 26.17 71.16 50.91
CA LYS A 327 25.45 72.34 50.37
C LYS A 327 25.95 72.80 48.99
N ARG A 328 27.24 72.61 48.70
CA ARG A 328 27.87 72.93 47.40
C ARG A 328 27.68 71.84 46.34
N GLY A 329 27.11 70.68 46.69
CA GLY A 329 26.72 69.64 45.73
C GLY A 329 27.77 68.57 45.44
N GLU A 330 28.82 68.45 46.25
CA GLU A 330 29.89 67.44 46.08
C GLU A 330 29.46 66.02 46.49
N LEU A 331 28.33 65.85 47.19
CA LEU A 331 27.77 64.57 47.62
C LEU A 331 26.26 64.48 47.27
N PRO A 332 25.89 64.05 46.05
CA PRO A 332 24.51 64.07 45.56
C PRO A 332 23.55 63.10 46.28
N MET A 333 24.07 62.13 47.01
CA MET A 333 23.28 61.10 47.72
C MET A 333 22.57 61.63 48.98
N LEU A 334 23.04 62.73 49.57
CA LEU A 334 22.52 63.28 50.84
C LEU A 334 21.58 64.49 50.66
N LYS A 335 21.30 64.88 49.41
CA LYS A 335 20.36 65.95 49.04
C LYS A 335 18.95 65.81 49.67
N PRO A 336 18.36 64.60 49.80
CA PRO A 336 17.04 64.44 50.39
C PRO A 336 16.96 64.81 51.89
N LEU A 337 18.09 64.73 52.62
CA LEU A 337 18.17 64.99 54.05
C LEU A 337 18.58 66.45 54.36
N GLU A 338 18.95 67.22 53.34
CA GLU A 338 19.43 68.61 53.44
C GLU A 338 18.43 69.51 54.19
N GLY A 339 17.14 69.39 53.87
CA GLY A 339 16.09 70.19 54.50
C GLY A 339 15.99 69.92 56.01
N HIS A 340 16.10 68.65 56.41
CA HIS A 340 15.93 68.26 57.82
C HIS A 340 17.16 68.63 58.67
N LEU A 341 18.36 68.57 58.09
CA LEU A 341 19.61 68.97 58.75
C LEU A 341 19.71 70.50 58.88
N LEU A 342 19.31 71.24 57.85
CA LEU A 342 19.26 72.71 57.90
C LEU A 342 18.22 73.21 58.89
N GLU A 343 17.02 72.62 58.92
CA GLU A 343 15.96 73.01 59.84
C GLU A 343 16.36 72.75 61.30
N LYS A 344 17.05 71.64 61.57
CA LYS A 344 17.54 71.28 62.92
C LYS A 344 18.71 72.16 63.37
N THR A 345 19.62 72.50 62.45
CA THR A 345 20.74 73.42 62.71
C THR A 345 20.22 74.85 62.89
N ARG A 346 19.25 75.28 62.08
CA ARG A 346 18.57 76.57 62.19
C ARG A 346 17.81 76.69 63.51
N LYS A 347 17.02 75.67 63.89
CA LYS A 347 16.31 75.67 65.19
C LYS A 347 17.26 75.80 66.37
N ARG A 348 18.39 75.07 66.35
CA ARG A 348 19.40 75.16 67.40
C ARG A 348 20.17 76.47 67.41
N LEU A 349 20.50 77.03 66.25
CA LEU A 349 21.05 78.39 66.15
C LEU A 349 20.07 79.42 66.68
N VAL A 350 18.77 79.28 66.36
CA VAL A 350 17.72 80.16 66.88
C VAL A 350 17.60 80.00 68.40
N GLU A 351 17.62 78.79 68.95
CA GLU A 351 17.58 78.55 70.40
C GLU A 351 18.81 79.10 71.14
N LEU A 352 19.99 79.03 70.54
CA LEU A 352 21.25 79.56 71.12
C LEU A 352 21.38 81.08 70.97
N VAL A 353 20.89 81.66 69.87
CA VAL A 353 21.12 83.07 69.50
C VAL A 353 19.93 83.98 69.83
N MET A 354 18.67 83.51 69.77
CA MET A 354 17.50 84.35 70.10
C MET A 354 17.50 84.92 71.52
N PRO A 355 17.88 84.18 72.57
CA PRO A 355 17.94 84.73 73.92
C PRO A 355 18.98 85.87 74.04
N ALA A 356 20.07 85.80 73.27
CA ALA A 356 21.11 86.83 73.25
C ALA A 356 20.70 88.07 72.42
N LEU A 357 19.94 87.91 71.33
CA LEU A 357 19.52 89.02 70.46
C LEU A 357 18.22 89.71 70.91
N SER A 358 17.30 88.99 71.55
CA SER A 358 16.00 89.53 72.02
C SER A 358 16.13 90.48 73.21
N GLY A 359 17.25 90.44 73.94
CA GLY A 359 17.56 91.36 75.03
C GLY A 359 17.99 92.76 74.57
N GLU A 360 18.58 92.90 73.36
CA GLU A 360 19.28 94.14 72.98
C GLU A 360 18.72 94.90 71.77
N PHE A 361 18.01 94.28 70.80
CA PHE A 361 17.80 94.95 69.48
C PHE A 361 16.40 94.99 68.85
N VAL A 362 15.31 94.51 69.48
CA VAL A 362 13.96 94.57 68.85
C VAL A 362 12.88 95.16 69.78
N PRO A 363 12.52 96.44 69.60
CA PRO A 363 11.44 97.08 70.35
C PRO A 363 10.06 96.43 70.10
N LYS A 364 9.25 96.29 71.15
CA LYS A 364 7.91 95.66 71.12
C LYS A 364 6.96 96.21 70.04
N TRP A 365 7.08 97.49 69.67
CA TRP A 365 6.23 98.11 68.64
C TRP A 365 6.42 97.51 67.24
N VAL A 366 7.59 96.92 66.95
CA VAL A 366 7.88 96.27 65.66
C VAL A 366 7.11 94.96 65.54
N PHE A 367 7.02 94.21 66.64
CA PHE A 367 6.22 92.99 66.72
C PHE A 367 4.74 93.30 66.54
N GLU A 368 4.18 94.27 67.27
CA GLU A 368 2.77 94.66 67.14
C GLU A 368 2.43 95.13 65.71
N ARG A 369 3.36 95.78 65.01
CA ARG A 369 3.15 96.23 63.64
C ARG A 369 3.19 95.08 62.63
N LEU A 370 4.10 94.12 62.82
CA LEU A 370 4.15 92.90 62.02
C LEU A 370 2.90 92.04 62.25
N GLU A 371 2.44 91.94 63.49
CA GLU A 371 1.25 91.18 63.88
C GLU A 371 -0.01 91.78 63.23
N ARG A 372 -0.19 93.11 63.29
CA ARG A 372 -1.27 93.80 62.55
C ARG A 372 -1.19 93.61 61.03
N GLN A 373 0.02 93.60 60.46
CA GLN A 373 0.16 93.32 59.03
C GLN A 373 -0.19 91.88 58.70
N PHE A 374 0.16 90.94 59.57
CA PHE A 374 -0.16 89.52 59.42
C PHE A 374 -1.67 89.29 59.53
N GLU A 375 -2.35 89.88 60.51
CA GLU A 375 -3.80 89.85 60.64
C GLU A 375 -4.48 90.42 59.39
N SER A 376 -4.00 91.56 58.87
CA SER A 376 -4.55 92.15 57.64
C SER A 376 -4.38 91.26 56.41
N LEU A 377 -3.31 90.46 56.35
CA LEU A 377 -3.05 89.50 55.27
C LEU A 377 -3.91 88.25 55.41
N VAL A 378 -4.13 87.79 56.65
CA VAL A 378 -5.03 86.67 56.96
C VAL A 378 -6.47 87.05 56.61
N GLU A 379 -6.92 88.25 56.94
CA GLU A 379 -8.25 88.76 56.54
C GLU A 379 -8.40 88.88 55.02
N LYS A 380 -7.37 89.39 54.32
CA LYS A 380 -7.37 89.44 52.84
C LYS A 380 -7.43 88.05 52.23
N ARG A 381 -6.71 87.09 52.80
CA ARG A 381 -6.74 85.70 52.37
C ARG A 381 -8.12 85.08 52.58
N ALA A 382 -8.76 85.31 53.72
CA ALA A 382 -10.10 84.81 54.01
C ALA A 382 -11.13 85.37 53.00
N LYS A 383 -11.07 86.67 52.69
CA LYS A 383 -11.92 87.30 51.67
C LYS A 383 -11.72 86.69 50.28
N LEU A 384 -10.47 86.47 49.87
CA LEU A 384 -10.15 85.83 48.59
C LEU A 384 -10.60 84.36 48.54
N GLU A 385 -10.55 83.63 49.66
CA GLU A 385 -11.06 82.27 49.76
C GLU A 385 -12.60 82.23 49.68
N GLU A 386 -13.31 83.21 50.26
CA GLU A 386 -14.76 83.39 50.09
C GLU A 386 -15.14 83.75 48.65
N GLU A 387 -14.39 84.66 48.00
CA GLU A 387 -14.57 84.99 46.59
C GLU A 387 -14.32 83.78 45.68
N LEU A 388 -13.30 82.97 45.98
CA LEU A 388 -13.05 81.71 45.28
C LEU A 388 -14.17 80.69 45.51
N GLN A 389 -14.75 80.61 46.71
CA GLN A 389 -15.89 79.73 46.97
C GLN A 389 -17.14 80.19 46.22
N SER A 390 -17.41 81.50 46.19
CA SER A 390 -18.49 82.13 45.42
C SER A 390 -18.35 81.86 43.92
N LEU A 391 -17.16 82.09 43.36
CA LEU A 391 -16.86 81.78 41.96
C LEU A 391 -16.99 80.30 41.65
N LYS A 392 -16.59 79.42 42.59
CA LYS A 392 -16.71 77.96 42.46
C LYS A 392 -18.16 77.49 42.55
N SER A 393 -19.03 78.16 43.32
CA SER A 393 -20.47 77.90 43.32
C SER A 393 -21.15 78.39 42.04
N SER A 394 -20.78 79.55 41.51
CA SER A 394 -21.29 80.05 40.21
C SER A 394 -20.83 79.17 39.04
N LEU A 395 -19.60 78.65 39.08
CA LEU A 395 -19.12 77.66 38.12
C LEU A 395 -19.89 76.34 38.24
N LYS A 396 -20.23 75.91 39.46
CA LYS A 396 -21.05 74.71 39.68
C LYS A 396 -22.48 74.88 39.17
N SER A 397 -23.11 76.05 39.35
CA SER A 397 -24.47 76.29 38.82
C SER A 397 -24.46 76.40 37.30
N MET A 398 -23.46 77.07 36.70
CA MET A 398 -23.27 77.06 35.25
C MET A 398 -22.95 75.66 34.69
N GLN A 399 -22.32 74.79 35.49
CA GLN A 399 -22.04 73.41 35.12
C GLN A 399 -23.28 72.50 35.20
N VAL A 400 -24.31 72.85 35.99
CA VAL A 400 -25.58 72.11 36.05
C VAL A 400 -26.49 72.42 34.85
N ASP A 401 -26.43 73.65 34.33
CA ASP A 401 -27.24 74.05 33.16
C ASP A 401 -26.60 73.68 31.80
N LEU A 402 -25.32 73.29 31.78
CA LEU A 402 -24.59 72.85 30.58
C LEU A 402 -24.33 71.33 30.54
N SER A 403 -24.81 70.56 31.52
CA SER A 403 -24.63 69.10 31.60
C SER A 403 -25.87 68.31 31.16
N ALA A 404 -26.55 68.77 30.09
CA ALA A 404 -27.35 67.90 29.23
C ALA A 404 -26.51 67.23 28.13
N GLU A 405 -25.24 67.61 27.95
CA GLU A 405 -24.37 66.96 26.98
C GLU A 405 -22.96 66.76 27.57
N THR A 406 -22.51 65.50 27.49
CA THR A 406 -21.14 65.02 27.72
C THR A 406 -20.66 64.96 29.18
N SER A 407 -21.06 63.86 29.83
CA SER A 407 -20.33 63.28 30.95
C SER A 407 -18.90 62.89 30.55
N LYS A 408 -17.98 63.24 31.45
CA LYS A 408 -16.62 62.71 31.61
C LYS A 408 -16.59 61.19 31.50
N ASP A 409 -15.53 60.63 30.90
CA ASP A 409 -14.63 59.73 31.62
C ASP A 409 -13.36 59.39 30.80
N ALA A 410 -12.32 59.09 31.57
CA ALA A 410 -10.90 58.94 31.23
C ALA A 410 -10.57 58.20 29.92
N GLU A 411 -9.40 58.50 29.35
CA GLU A 411 -8.74 57.81 28.23
C GLU A 411 -8.85 56.27 28.34
N GLN A 412 -9.94 55.73 27.80
CA GLN A 412 -10.10 54.31 27.52
C GLN A 412 -9.61 54.10 26.09
N VAL A 413 -8.42 53.51 25.95
CA VAL A 413 -7.99 52.98 24.64
C VAL A 413 -8.87 51.76 24.36
N ALA A 414 -9.93 51.98 23.59
CA ALA A 414 -10.85 50.95 23.10
C ALA A 414 -10.58 50.68 21.62
N PHE A 415 -10.97 49.50 21.14
CA PHE A 415 -10.95 49.20 19.71
C PHE A 415 -11.96 50.07 18.96
N LEU A 416 -11.67 50.40 17.71
CA LEU A 416 -12.61 50.98 16.75
C LEU A 416 -12.95 49.90 15.72
N VAL A 417 -14.21 49.56 15.56
CA VAL A 417 -14.67 48.63 14.51
C VAL A 417 -14.93 49.44 13.25
N LYS A 418 -14.35 49.03 12.12
CA LYS A 418 -14.68 49.60 10.82
C LYS A 418 -15.85 48.82 10.20
N ALA A 419 -17.07 49.33 10.38
CA ALA A 419 -18.26 48.80 9.73
C ALA A 419 -18.49 49.47 8.37
N THR A 420 -19.30 48.86 7.51
CA THR A 420 -19.74 49.47 6.24
C THR A 420 -20.56 50.74 6.44
N THR A 421 -21.08 50.99 7.65
CA THR A 421 -21.92 52.13 8.03
C THR A 421 -21.19 53.19 8.88
N GLY A 422 -19.88 53.07 9.09
CA GLY A 422 -19.06 54.03 9.86
C GLY A 422 -18.15 53.37 10.90
N GLU A 423 -17.29 54.16 11.53
CA GLU A 423 -16.44 53.70 12.64
C GLU A 423 -17.24 53.72 13.94
N ARG A 424 -17.32 52.57 14.64
CA ARG A 424 -18.04 52.43 15.92
C ARG A 424 -17.16 51.81 17.00
N VAL A 425 -17.30 52.27 18.24
CA VAL A 425 -16.65 51.66 19.41
C VAL A 425 -17.50 50.46 19.89
N PRO A 426 -16.92 49.30 20.21
CA PRO A 426 -17.63 48.17 20.80
C PRO A 426 -18.38 48.57 22.08
N LYS A 427 -19.58 48.04 22.29
CA LYS A 427 -20.48 48.53 23.35
C LYS A 427 -20.15 47.99 24.74
N ALA A 428 -19.39 46.89 24.86
CA ALA A 428 -19.12 46.28 26.15
C ALA A 428 -17.69 45.71 26.29
N PRO A 429 -16.87 46.21 27.24
CA PRO A 429 -15.62 45.57 27.62
C PRO A 429 -15.88 44.31 28.46
N SER A 430 -15.28 43.19 28.07
CA SER A 430 -15.40 41.87 28.71
C SER A 430 -14.76 41.71 30.10
N GLY A 431 -14.27 42.80 30.71
CA GLY A 431 -13.50 42.74 31.95
C GLY A 431 -12.03 42.26 31.79
N LYS A 432 -11.63 41.74 30.63
CA LYS A 432 -10.26 41.29 30.37
C LYS A 432 -9.43 42.37 29.66
N ARG A 433 -8.22 42.65 30.18
CA ARG A 433 -7.23 43.55 29.57
C ARG A 433 -6.11 42.73 28.93
N VAL A 434 -5.79 43.02 27.68
CA VAL A 434 -4.71 42.35 26.95
C VAL A 434 -3.70 43.36 26.45
N LYS A 435 -2.41 43.01 26.56
CA LYS A 435 -1.32 43.81 26.00
C LYS A 435 -1.15 43.44 24.53
N ILE A 436 -1.45 44.38 23.66
CA ILE A 436 -1.30 44.21 22.20
C ILE A 436 -0.08 44.96 21.73
N ILE A 437 0.76 44.28 20.97
CA ILE A 437 2.03 44.81 20.45
C ILE A 437 1.74 45.49 19.11
N CYS A 438 2.08 46.78 19.01
CA CYS A 438 1.98 47.55 17.78
C CYS A 438 2.91 46.96 16.69
N ARG A 439 2.38 46.74 15.48
CA ARG A 439 3.17 46.19 14.35
C ARG A 439 4.27 47.15 13.88
N TYR A 440 4.08 48.46 14.08
CA TYR A 440 4.98 49.49 13.57
C TYR A 440 6.13 49.86 14.52
N CYS A 441 5.85 50.04 15.81
CA CYS A 441 6.87 50.48 16.79
C CYS A 441 7.18 49.46 17.89
N ARG A 442 6.52 48.28 17.88
CA ARG A 442 6.63 47.22 18.89
C ARG A 442 6.29 47.65 20.32
N ALA A 443 5.76 48.85 20.54
CA ALA A 443 5.23 49.27 21.84
C ALA A 443 3.99 48.44 22.18
N GLY A 444 3.88 48.02 23.44
CA GLY A 444 2.73 47.26 23.93
C GLY A 444 1.70 48.19 24.56
N THR A 445 0.48 48.20 24.04
CA THR A 445 -0.65 48.96 24.57
C THR A 445 -1.63 48.01 25.27
N LEU A 446 -2.02 48.33 26.51
CA LEU A 446 -3.06 47.58 27.23
C LEU A 446 -4.43 48.05 26.75
N VAL A 447 -5.24 47.12 26.23
CA VAL A 447 -6.55 47.40 25.65
C VAL A 447 -7.60 46.48 26.28
N TRP A 448 -8.82 46.98 26.47
CA TRP A 448 -9.96 46.18 26.92
C TRP A 448 -10.50 45.33 25.76
N MET A 449 -10.69 44.04 26.01
CA MET A 449 -11.25 43.15 24.99
C MET A 449 -12.77 43.32 24.84
N PRO A 450 -13.30 43.37 23.61
CA PRO A 450 -14.74 43.25 23.34
C PRO A 450 -15.29 41.88 23.78
N SER A 451 -16.60 41.77 24.02
CA SER A 451 -17.24 40.50 24.40
C SER A 451 -17.15 39.44 23.30
N VAL A 452 -17.22 38.16 23.68
CA VAL A 452 -17.12 37.03 22.73
C VAL A 452 -18.26 37.05 21.70
N GLU A 453 -19.48 37.42 22.13
CA GLU A 453 -20.66 37.52 21.26
C GLU A 453 -20.49 38.60 20.19
N GLU A 454 -19.91 39.76 20.53
CA GLU A 454 -19.62 40.82 19.56
C GLU A 454 -18.54 40.39 18.57
N LEU A 455 -17.47 39.72 19.02
CA LEU A 455 -16.39 39.25 18.14
C LEU A 455 -16.89 38.19 17.12
N VAL A 456 -17.81 37.31 17.52
CA VAL A 456 -18.45 36.35 16.60
C VAL A 456 -19.36 37.07 15.60
N GLY A 457 -20.09 38.10 16.04
CA GLY A 457 -20.90 38.95 15.16
C GLY A 457 -20.06 39.71 14.12
N LEU A 458 -18.91 40.25 14.52
CA LEU A 458 -17.97 40.94 13.62
C LEU A 458 -17.33 39.99 12.61
N LYS A 459 -17.02 38.76 13.02
CA LYS A 459 -16.53 37.71 12.10
C LYS A 459 -17.58 37.37 11.04
N GLY A 460 -18.84 37.21 11.45
CA GLY A 460 -19.94 36.92 10.53
C GLY A 460 -20.20 38.03 9.50
N ALA A 461 -19.88 39.29 9.84
CA ALA A 461 -20.04 40.45 8.97
C ALA A 461 -18.78 40.80 8.13
N GLY A 462 -17.65 40.12 8.33
CA GLY A 462 -16.38 40.42 7.64
C GLY A 462 -15.75 41.76 8.04
N GLU A 463 -16.07 42.28 9.22
CA GLU A 463 -15.59 43.59 9.71
C GLU A 463 -14.23 43.46 10.40
N SER A 464 -13.36 44.47 10.24
CA SER A 464 -12.03 44.50 10.89
C SER A 464 -11.97 45.52 12.02
N MET A 465 -11.18 45.23 13.05
CA MET A 465 -10.96 46.14 14.17
C MET A 465 -9.69 46.96 13.96
N LYS A 466 -9.72 48.22 14.34
CA LYS A 466 -8.60 49.13 14.37
C LYS A 466 -8.29 49.54 15.80
N MET A 467 -7.02 49.78 16.07
CA MET A 467 -6.58 50.38 17.32
C MET A 467 -5.48 51.39 17.03
N VAL A 468 -5.57 52.57 17.63
CA VAL A 468 -4.53 53.59 17.49
C VAL A 468 -3.44 53.31 18.52
N CYS A 469 -2.20 53.12 18.06
CA CYS A 469 -1.09 52.91 18.99
C CYS A 469 -0.77 54.20 19.76
N SER A 470 -0.71 54.13 21.10
CA SER A 470 -0.39 55.27 21.95
C SER A 470 1.02 55.85 21.71
N SER A 471 1.99 55.01 21.29
CA SER A 471 3.38 55.46 21.11
C SER A 471 3.66 56.04 19.71
N CYS A 472 3.08 55.49 18.65
CA CYS A 472 3.37 55.94 17.27
C CYS A 472 2.17 56.55 16.54
N LYS A 473 1.00 56.64 17.20
CA LYS A 473 -0.26 57.19 16.68
C LYS A 473 -0.73 56.61 15.33
N ARG A 474 -0.28 55.39 14.98
CA ARG A 474 -0.70 54.68 13.75
C ARG A 474 -1.79 53.65 14.06
N ASP A 475 -2.70 53.48 13.11
CA ASP A 475 -3.76 52.49 13.13
C ASP A 475 -3.17 51.08 12.93
N ASN A 476 -3.37 50.18 13.90
CA ASN A 476 -3.15 48.76 13.72
C ASN A 476 -4.50 48.10 13.40
N VAL A 477 -4.61 47.49 12.23
CA VAL A 477 -5.76 46.67 11.84
C VAL A 477 -5.57 45.25 12.38
N ILE A 478 -6.53 44.76 13.14
CA ILE A 478 -6.56 43.44 13.75
C ILE A 478 -7.82 42.70 13.30
N ASP A 479 -7.62 41.46 12.86
CA ASP A 479 -8.69 40.53 12.53
C ASP A 479 -9.37 40.00 13.81
N PRO A 480 -10.71 40.05 13.92
CA PRO A 480 -11.46 39.47 15.04
C PRO A 480 -11.09 38.02 15.39
N GLU A 481 -10.68 37.21 14.42
CA GLU A 481 -10.30 35.81 14.67
C GLU A 481 -9.06 35.67 15.55
N VAL A 482 -8.12 36.61 15.45
CA VAL A 482 -6.91 36.64 16.29
C VAL A 482 -7.28 36.89 17.76
N ILE A 483 -8.28 37.74 18.00
CA ILE A 483 -8.75 38.06 19.35
C ILE A 483 -9.60 36.92 19.92
N LEU A 484 -10.43 36.25 19.10
CA LEU A 484 -11.19 35.07 19.52
C LEU A 484 -10.29 33.91 19.99
N LYS A 485 -9.15 33.69 19.33
CA LYS A 485 -8.16 32.68 19.75
C LYS A 485 -7.58 32.97 21.14
N LEU A 486 -7.55 34.24 21.57
CA LEU A 486 -7.07 34.62 22.90
C LEU A 486 -8.10 34.40 24.01
N TYR A 487 -9.37 34.17 23.68
CA TYR A 487 -10.40 33.74 24.65
C TYR A 487 -10.43 32.24 24.89
N GLN A 488 -9.92 31.44 23.94
CA GLN A 488 -9.87 29.98 24.01
C GLN A 488 -8.61 29.45 24.73
N ARG A 489 -7.73 30.36 25.17
CA ARG A 489 -6.59 30.12 26.06
C ARG A 489 -6.89 30.69 27.43
#